data_AF-A0A6I6SNI7-F1
#
_entry.id   AF-A0A6I6SNI7-F1
#
_cell.length_a   1.000
_cell.length_b   1.000
_cell.length_c   1.000
_cell.angle_alpha   90.00
_cell.angle_beta   90.00
_cell.angle_gamma   90.00
#
_symmetry.space_group_name_H-M   'P 1'
#
loop_
_entity.id
_entity.type
_entity.pdbx_description
1 polymer ?
#
loop_
_entity_poly.entity_id
_entity_poly.type
_entity_poly.pdbx_seq_one_letter_code
_entity_poly.pdbx_strand_id
1 'polypeptide(L)'
;MSHTLALRPLSALAVILAGGALLAAPVLAAEEEAQAQERIEQASERAETQQDDAQVNEAEDGAGEGGESEEDVTGVEADHAGHTEHVIEPEEDEHADNPAVQAYREIAERMHAEMQTEYNGDPDVDFARGMIAHHQGAIDMANVVLTHGEDEAIRDLAREIIEAQEEEIAFLRDWLAQHGHDEAE
;
A
#
# COMPACT_ATOMS: atom_id res chain seq x y z
N MET A 1 23.19 -28.71 -46.80
CA MET A 1 22.40 -28.47 -45.58
C MET A 1 21.20 -27.64 -45.98
N SER A 2 20.03 -28.18 -45.68
CA SER A 2 18.72 -27.81 -46.26
C SER A 2 18.20 -26.45 -45.80
N HIS A 3 17.49 -25.78 -46.72
CA HIS A 3 16.31 -24.87 -46.65
C HIS A 3 15.94 -24.24 -45.28
N THR A 4 15.50 -22.98 -45.15
CA THR A 4 14.41 -22.32 -45.89
C THR A 4 14.33 -20.83 -45.48
N LEU A 5 14.15 -19.94 -46.45
CA LEU A 5 13.60 -18.57 -46.29
C LEU A 5 12.07 -18.66 -46.34
N ALA A 6 11.33 -18.00 -45.45
CA ALA A 6 9.95 -17.49 -45.70
C ALA A 6 9.35 -16.91 -44.39
N LEU A 7 9.17 -15.59 -44.29
CA LEU A 7 7.98 -14.81 -44.66
C LEU A 7 7.03 -14.59 -43.45
N ARG A 8 7.01 -13.34 -42.96
CA ARG A 8 5.87 -12.77 -42.24
C ARG A 8 4.75 -12.47 -43.24
N PRO A 9 3.47 -12.63 -42.86
CA PRO A 9 2.39 -11.85 -43.47
C PRO A 9 1.80 -10.81 -42.50
N LEU A 10 1.29 -9.75 -43.13
CA LEU A 10 0.68 -8.53 -42.61
C LEU A 10 -0.81 -8.72 -42.27
N SER A 11 -1.25 -7.97 -41.25
CA SER A 11 -2.51 -7.23 -41.08
C SER A 11 -3.91 -7.78 -41.44
N ALA A 12 -4.84 -7.39 -40.55
CA ALA A 12 -6.27 -7.10 -40.72
C ALA A 12 -7.26 -8.26 -40.52
N LEU A 13 -8.18 -8.12 -39.55
CA LEU A 13 -9.52 -7.55 -39.78
C LEU A 13 -10.35 -7.66 -38.49
N ALA A 14 -11.01 -6.57 -38.09
CA ALA A 14 -12.10 -6.61 -37.13
C ALA A 14 -13.31 -7.32 -37.75
N VAL A 15 -13.91 -8.26 -37.02
CA VAL A 15 -15.24 -8.81 -37.31
C VAL A 15 -16.08 -8.64 -36.05
N ILE A 16 -17.02 -7.69 -36.11
CA ILE A 16 -18.16 -7.62 -35.20
C ILE A 16 -19.28 -8.44 -35.85
N LEU A 17 -19.75 -9.49 -35.17
CA LEU A 17 -21.08 -10.06 -35.44
C LEU A 17 -21.66 -10.64 -34.15
N ALA A 18 -22.94 -10.31 -33.95
CA ALA A 18 -23.70 -10.41 -32.72
C ALA A 18 -24.14 -11.84 -32.34
N GLY A 19 -24.34 -12.02 -31.02
CA GLY A 19 -25.45 -12.80 -30.45
C GLY A 19 -25.29 -14.32 -30.36
N GLY A 20 -25.16 -14.84 -29.14
CA GLY A 20 -25.40 -16.25 -28.83
C GLY A 20 -24.53 -16.75 -27.67
N ALA A 21 -25.11 -16.83 -26.48
CA ALA A 21 -24.47 -17.40 -25.30
C ALA A 21 -24.10 -18.88 -25.49
N LEU A 22 -22.84 -19.27 -25.21
CA LEU A 22 -22.46 -20.37 -24.30
C LEU A 22 -20.91 -20.50 -24.22
N LEU A 23 -20.38 -20.28 -23.01
CA LEU A 23 -19.18 -20.89 -22.39
C LEU A 23 -17.88 -21.04 -23.23
N ALA A 24 -16.91 -20.14 -23.01
CA ALA A 24 -15.49 -20.46 -22.74
C ALA A 24 -14.58 -19.20 -22.88
N ALA A 25 -14.38 -18.48 -21.77
CA ALA A 25 -13.14 -17.74 -21.48
C ALA A 25 -13.18 -17.38 -19.98
N PRO A 26 -12.45 -18.12 -19.14
CA PRO A 26 -11.40 -17.46 -18.36
C PRO A 26 -10.21 -18.40 -18.23
N VAL A 27 -9.18 -18.19 -19.05
CA VAL A 27 -7.88 -18.86 -18.84
C VAL A 27 -6.77 -17.82 -18.89
N LEU A 28 -6.87 -16.82 -19.78
CA LEU A 28 -5.85 -15.78 -19.91
C LEU A 28 -5.81 -14.75 -18.76
N ALA A 29 -6.91 -14.51 -18.03
CA ALA A 29 -6.89 -13.63 -16.84
C ALA A 29 -6.30 -14.33 -15.60
N ALA A 30 -6.48 -15.66 -15.49
CA ALA A 30 -5.96 -16.44 -14.36
C ALA A 30 -4.44 -16.65 -14.45
N GLU A 31 -3.87 -16.66 -15.66
CA GLU A 31 -2.41 -16.79 -15.84
C GLU A 31 -1.66 -15.51 -15.45
N GLU A 32 -2.26 -14.33 -15.60
CA GLU A 32 -1.64 -13.05 -15.23
C GLU A 32 -1.66 -12.84 -13.72
N GLU A 33 -2.77 -13.16 -13.04
CA GLU A 33 -2.85 -13.15 -11.57
C GLU A 33 -1.89 -14.16 -10.91
N ALA A 34 -1.76 -15.36 -11.49
CA ALA A 34 -0.81 -16.37 -10.99
C ALA A 34 0.65 -15.91 -11.15
N GLN A 35 0.98 -15.23 -12.24
CA GLN A 35 2.32 -14.66 -12.44
C GLN A 35 2.58 -13.49 -11.50
N ALA A 36 1.59 -12.66 -11.18
CA ALA A 36 1.73 -11.58 -10.20
C ALA A 36 2.02 -12.13 -8.79
N GLN A 37 1.30 -13.18 -8.37
CA GLN A 37 1.55 -13.85 -7.09
C GLN A 37 2.96 -14.47 -7.02
N GLU A 38 3.43 -15.10 -8.10
CA GLU A 38 4.79 -15.64 -8.17
C GLU A 38 5.87 -14.55 -8.08
N ARG A 39 5.64 -13.37 -8.69
CA ARG A 39 6.55 -12.22 -8.56
C ARG A 39 6.63 -11.71 -7.12
N ILE A 40 5.50 -11.66 -6.40
CA ILE A 40 5.43 -11.23 -5.00
C ILE A 40 6.18 -12.21 -4.09
N GLU A 41 6.00 -13.51 -4.28
CA GLU A 41 6.69 -14.54 -3.50
C GLU A 41 8.21 -14.48 -3.73
N GLN A 42 8.65 -14.38 -4.99
CA GLN A 42 10.08 -14.23 -5.31
C GLN A 42 10.69 -12.91 -4.80
N ALA A 43 9.90 -11.83 -4.73
CA ALA A 43 10.36 -10.57 -4.16
C ALA A 43 10.54 -10.69 -2.63
N SER A 44 9.63 -11.39 -1.95
CA SER A 44 9.72 -11.70 -0.52
C SER A 44 10.97 -12.52 -0.20
N GLU A 45 11.23 -13.62 -0.93
CA GLU A 45 12.39 -14.48 -0.69
C GLU A 45 13.74 -13.75 -0.91
N ARG A 46 13.79 -12.83 -1.88
CA ARG A 46 14.98 -11.99 -2.11
C ARG A 46 15.19 -10.98 -0.98
N ALA A 47 14.12 -10.40 -0.45
CA ALA A 47 14.19 -9.50 0.69
C ALA A 47 14.67 -10.23 1.96
N GLU A 48 14.17 -11.44 2.22
CA GLU A 48 14.63 -12.29 3.33
C GLU A 48 16.11 -12.66 3.19
N THR A 49 16.56 -13.05 1.99
CA THR A 49 17.98 -13.36 1.72
C THR A 49 18.87 -12.12 1.94
N GLN A 50 18.39 -10.93 1.60
CA GLN A 50 19.14 -9.68 1.76
C GLN A 50 19.18 -9.21 3.23
N GLN A 51 18.21 -9.59 4.06
CA GLN A 51 18.22 -9.37 5.50
C GLN A 51 19.22 -10.28 6.23
N ASP A 52 19.35 -11.55 5.80
CA ASP A 52 20.34 -12.48 6.35
C ASP A 52 21.79 -12.02 6.09
N ASP A 53 22.06 -11.42 4.93
CA ASP A 53 23.38 -10.86 4.59
C ASP A 53 23.70 -9.57 5.39
N ALA A 54 22.67 -8.83 5.82
CA ALA A 54 22.83 -7.61 6.63
C ALA A 54 23.15 -7.94 8.10
N GLN A 55 22.57 -9.01 8.65
CA GLN A 55 22.76 -9.40 10.06
C GLN A 55 24.18 -9.90 10.38
N VAL A 56 24.98 -10.29 9.38
CA VAL A 56 26.35 -10.81 9.59
C VAL A 56 27.40 -9.70 9.81
N ASN A 57 27.04 -8.42 9.70
CA ASN A 57 27.98 -7.30 9.82
C ASN A 57 27.85 -6.47 11.11
N GLU A 58 26.98 -6.84 12.06
CA GLU A 58 26.83 -6.13 13.33
C GLU A 58 27.21 -7.01 14.53
N ALA A 59 28.51 -7.27 14.67
CA ALA A 59 29.06 -7.82 15.90
C ALA A 59 30.49 -7.35 16.09
N GLU A 60 30.71 -6.10 16.54
CA GLU A 60 31.79 -5.70 17.47
C GLU A 60 31.39 -4.37 18.18
N ASP A 61 31.74 -4.25 19.47
CA ASP A 61 31.43 -3.19 20.47
C ASP A 61 30.02 -3.23 21.12
N GLY A 62 29.84 -3.30 22.43
CA GLY A 62 30.77 -3.25 23.56
C GLY A 62 29.98 -3.44 24.87
N ALA A 63 30.67 -3.96 25.88
CA ALA A 63 30.16 -4.38 27.19
C ALA A 63 29.56 -3.26 28.06
N GLY A 64 28.62 -3.62 28.94
CA GLY A 64 28.16 -2.78 30.05
C GLY A 64 27.28 -3.54 31.05
N GLU A 65 27.80 -3.74 32.25
CA GLU A 65 27.27 -4.51 33.40
C GLU A 65 25.97 -3.99 34.04
N GLY A 66 25.30 -4.91 34.75
CA GLY A 66 24.33 -4.65 35.83
C GLY A 66 23.10 -5.55 35.66
N GLY A 67 22.72 -6.45 36.55
CA GLY A 67 22.93 -6.57 37.99
C GLY A 67 21.63 -7.20 38.51
N GLU A 68 21.71 -8.44 38.96
CA GLU A 68 20.58 -9.25 39.39
C GLU A 68 19.96 -8.73 40.70
N SER A 69 18.63 -8.63 40.78
CA SER A 69 17.90 -8.94 42.01
C SER A 69 16.41 -9.15 41.71
N GLU A 70 15.96 -10.37 41.95
CA GLU A 70 14.56 -10.77 42.04
C GLU A 70 13.92 -10.32 43.36
N GLU A 71 12.58 -10.41 43.39
CA GLU A 71 11.65 -10.49 44.52
C GLU A 71 11.10 -9.18 45.11
N ASP A 72 9.79 -8.95 44.94
CA ASP A 72 8.79 -9.24 45.97
C ASP A 72 7.37 -8.87 45.46
N VAL A 73 6.45 -9.84 45.55
CA VAL A 73 5.02 -9.68 45.23
C VAL A 73 4.25 -9.79 46.53
N THR A 74 3.89 -8.66 47.14
CA THR A 74 2.70 -8.57 48.01
C THR A 74 2.08 -7.17 47.92
N GLY A 75 0.76 -7.10 47.73
CA GLY A 75 0.03 -5.87 47.45
C GLY A 75 -0.37 -5.07 48.70
N VAL A 76 -0.58 -3.76 48.48
CA VAL A 76 -1.44 -2.86 49.28
C VAL A 76 -1.93 -1.75 48.33
N GLU A 77 -3.25 -1.50 48.34
CA GLU A 77 -3.88 -0.38 47.63
C GLU A 77 -3.39 0.97 48.19
N ALA A 78 -3.00 1.89 47.31
CA ALA A 78 -2.73 3.28 47.65
C ALA A 78 -3.09 4.19 46.46
N ASP A 79 -4.22 4.88 46.62
CA ASP A 79 -4.59 6.20 46.11
C ASP A 79 -3.96 6.71 44.79
N HIS A 80 -4.80 6.86 43.76
CA HIS A 80 -4.54 7.67 42.57
C HIS A 80 -4.37 9.15 42.94
N ALA A 81 -3.15 9.55 43.28
CA ALA A 81 -2.75 10.95 43.36
C ALA A 81 -1.33 11.09 42.79
N GLY A 82 -1.23 11.21 41.46
CA GLY A 82 0.06 11.36 40.80
C GLY A 82 -0.03 11.42 39.29
N HIS A 83 -0.86 12.32 38.73
CA HIS A 83 -0.56 12.79 37.37
C HIS A 83 0.53 13.84 37.48
N THR A 84 1.77 13.37 37.45
CA THR A 84 2.89 14.20 37.01
C THR A 84 2.55 14.57 35.57
N GLU A 85 2.30 15.85 35.32
CA GLU A 85 2.31 16.38 33.96
C GLU A 85 3.71 16.12 33.41
N HIS A 86 3.83 15.06 32.60
CA HIS A 86 5.02 14.86 31.81
C HIS A 86 4.97 15.95 30.75
N VAL A 87 5.63 17.07 31.03
CA VAL A 87 6.00 18.05 30.03
C VAL A 87 6.93 17.31 29.08
N ILE A 88 6.36 16.70 28.04
CA ILE A 88 7.13 16.27 26.89
C ILE A 88 7.52 17.58 26.23
N GLU A 89 8.75 18.02 26.50
CA GLU A 89 9.38 19.04 25.68
C GLU A 89 9.28 18.56 24.22
N PRO A 90 8.96 19.43 23.25
CA PRO A 90 8.86 18.99 21.87
C PRO A 90 10.23 18.45 21.46
N GLU A 91 10.34 17.12 21.40
CA GLU A 91 11.47 16.44 20.77
C GLU A 91 11.58 17.04 19.37
N GLU A 92 12.71 17.70 19.08
CA GLU A 92 12.94 18.26 17.75
C GLU A 92 12.85 17.10 16.74
N ASP A 93 11.85 17.17 15.86
CA ASP A 93 11.65 16.16 14.84
C ASP A 93 12.83 16.20 13.86
N GLU A 94 13.74 15.23 14.00
CA GLU A 94 15.01 15.10 13.25
C GLU A 94 14.81 15.12 11.72
N HIS A 95 13.58 14.90 11.24
CA HIS A 95 13.26 14.86 9.82
C HIS A 95 12.29 15.94 9.36
N ALA A 96 12.08 16.99 10.16
CA ALA A 96 11.16 18.09 9.83
C ALA A 96 11.48 18.76 8.47
N ASP A 97 12.75 18.83 8.10
CA ASP A 97 13.20 19.44 6.83
C ASP A 97 13.18 18.48 5.62
N ASN A 98 12.87 17.18 5.81
CA ASN A 98 12.86 16.22 4.72
C ASN A 98 11.59 16.40 3.86
N PRO A 99 11.70 16.71 2.55
CA PRO A 99 10.55 16.96 1.69
C PRO A 99 9.62 15.75 1.52
N ALA A 100 10.15 14.53 1.54
CA ALA A 100 9.32 13.33 1.46
C ALA A 100 8.50 13.13 2.74
N VAL A 101 9.10 13.42 3.91
CA VAL A 101 8.41 13.34 5.20
C VAL A 101 7.30 14.39 5.29
N GLN A 102 7.55 15.61 4.83
CA GLN A 102 6.52 16.65 4.73
C GLN A 102 5.36 16.21 3.82
N ALA A 103 5.67 15.68 2.63
CA ALA A 103 4.65 15.17 1.71
C ALA A 103 3.81 14.05 2.33
N TYR A 104 4.43 13.06 3.00
CA TYR A 104 3.69 12.00 3.67
C TYR A 104 2.77 12.51 4.78
N ARG A 105 3.19 13.54 5.54
CA ARG A 105 2.35 14.15 6.57
C ARG A 105 1.15 14.88 5.98
N GLU A 106 1.37 15.68 4.94
CA GLU A 106 0.28 16.37 4.22
C GLU A 106 -0.73 15.37 3.64
N ILE A 107 -0.25 14.27 3.07
CA ILE A 107 -1.11 13.19 2.55
C ILE A 107 -1.89 12.52 3.69
N ALA A 108 -1.25 12.21 4.82
CA ALA A 108 -1.92 11.61 5.97
C ALA A 108 -3.00 12.53 6.56
N GLU A 109 -2.72 13.82 6.68
CA GLU A 109 -3.68 14.84 7.14
C GLU A 109 -4.87 14.95 6.19
N ARG A 110 -4.60 15.04 4.87
CA ARG A 110 -5.64 15.11 3.84
C ARG A 110 -6.51 13.85 3.83
N MET A 111 -5.90 12.68 3.83
CA MET A 111 -6.60 11.39 3.87
C MET A 111 -7.45 11.28 5.13
N HIS A 112 -6.95 11.69 6.29
CA HIS A 112 -7.73 11.70 7.53
C HIS A 112 -8.92 12.66 7.44
N ALA A 113 -8.73 13.86 6.90
CA ALA A 113 -9.80 14.83 6.73
C ALA A 113 -10.89 14.35 5.75
N GLU A 114 -10.51 13.73 4.63
CA GLU A 114 -11.45 13.20 3.63
C GLU A 114 -12.22 11.97 4.13
N MET A 115 -11.56 11.09 4.91
CA MET A 115 -12.22 9.95 5.55
C MET A 115 -13.16 10.34 6.70
N GLN A 116 -13.04 11.55 7.26
CA GLN A 116 -13.98 12.10 8.24
C GLN A 116 -15.29 12.63 7.62
N THR A 117 -15.72 12.05 6.50
CA THR A 117 -17.03 12.35 5.90
C THR A 117 -18.16 11.87 6.82
N GLU A 118 -19.27 12.61 6.85
CA GLU A 118 -20.46 12.23 7.63
C GLU A 118 -21.04 10.92 7.09
N TYR A 119 -21.12 9.91 7.97
CA TYR A 119 -21.73 8.63 7.65
C TYR A 119 -23.23 8.82 7.41
N ASN A 120 -23.72 8.31 6.28
CA ASN A 120 -25.16 8.37 5.98
C ASN A 120 -25.93 7.18 6.58
N GLY A 121 -25.22 6.18 7.11
CA GLY A 121 -25.79 5.00 7.76
C GLY A 121 -26.02 3.82 6.83
N ASP A 122 -25.75 3.97 5.54
CA ASP A 122 -25.65 2.87 4.58
C ASP A 122 -24.19 2.37 4.53
N PRO A 123 -23.91 1.15 5.01
CA PRO A 123 -22.54 0.65 5.10
C PRO A 123 -21.85 0.51 3.75
N ASP A 124 -22.58 0.26 2.66
CA ASP A 124 -21.99 0.10 1.34
C ASP A 124 -21.55 1.46 0.77
N VAL A 125 -22.38 2.49 1.00
CA VAL A 125 -22.09 3.86 0.59
C VAL A 125 -20.96 4.46 1.43
N ASP A 126 -21.02 4.27 2.75
CA ASP A 126 -20.00 4.75 3.68
C ASP A 126 -18.64 4.08 3.41
N PHE A 127 -18.65 2.77 3.09
CA PHE A 127 -17.45 2.06 2.65
C PHE A 127 -16.89 2.63 1.35
N ALA A 128 -17.73 2.78 0.31
CA ALA A 128 -17.28 3.27 -0.99
C ALA A 128 -16.68 4.68 -0.91
N ARG A 129 -17.33 5.59 -0.17
CA ARG A 129 -16.83 6.96 0.05
C ARG A 129 -15.51 6.97 0.81
N GLY A 130 -15.43 6.23 1.91
CA GLY A 130 -14.20 6.14 2.70
C GLY A 130 -13.04 5.52 1.90
N MET A 131 -13.33 4.49 1.11
CA MET A 131 -12.31 3.78 0.35
C MET A 131 -11.78 4.58 -0.83
N ILE A 132 -12.59 5.45 -1.46
CA ILE A 132 -12.09 6.42 -2.46
C ILE A 132 -11.02 7.33 -1.85
N ALA A 133 -11.27 7.92 -0.67
CA ALA A 133 -10.31 8.80 0.00
C ALA A 133 -9.04 8.04 0.44
N HIS A 134 -9.21 6.84 0.99
CA HIS A 134 -8.10 5.98 1.38
C HIS A 134 -7.21 5.61 0.18
N HIS A 135 -7.82 5.19 -0.94
CA HIS A 135 -7.08 4.85 -2.15
C HIS A 135 -6.36 6.04 -2.76
N GLN A 136 -7.00 7.23 -2.77
CA GLN A 136 -6.32 8.44 -3.21
C GLN A 136 -5.11 8.78 -2.33
N GLY A 137 -5.19 8.55 -1.02
CA GLY A 137 -4.05 8.67 -0.12
C GLY A 137 -2.89 7.74 -0.51
N ALA A 138 -3.17 6.47 -0.79
CA ALA A 138 -2.16 5.50 -1.19
C ALA A 138 -1.52 5.83 -2.56
N ILE A 139 -2.30 6.30 -3.54
CA ILE A 139 -1.80 6.79 -4.84
C ILE A 139 -0.84 7.96 -4.61
N ASP A 140 -1.20 8.91 -3.77
CA ASP A 140 -0.35 10.07 -3.50
C ASP A 140 0.96 9.65 -2.81
N MET A 141 0.91 8.71 -1.85
CA MET A 141 2.11 8.15 -1.23
C MET A 141 3.01 7.42 -2.23
N ALA A 142 2.42 6.63 -3.13
CA ALA A 142 3.15 5.97 -4.21
C ALA A 142 3.86 7.00 -5.12
N ASN A 143 3.22 8.13 -5.40
CA ASN A 143 3.85 9.22 -6.15
C ASN A 143 5.01 9.89 -5.39
N VAL A 144 4.97 9.97 -4.05
CA VAL A 144 6.10 10.45 -3.24
C VAL A 144 7.32 9.54 -3.43
N VAL A 145 7.16 8.21 -3.34
CA VAL A 145 8.31 7.30 -3.53
C VAL A 145 8.80 7.28 -4.99
N LEU A 146 7.92 7.49 -5.97
CA LEU A 146 8.35 7.68 -7.36
C LEU A 146 9.15 8.97 -7.59
N THR A 147 8.95 9.97 -6.74
CA THR A 147 9.66 11.27 -6.80
C THR A 147 10.97 11.26 -6.02
N HIS A 148 10.97 10.65 -4.83
CA HIS A 148 12.06 10.76 -3.85
C HIS A 148 12.82 9.46 -3.60
N GLY A 149 12.23 8.30 -3.91
CA GLY A 149 12.82 6.98 -3.67
C GLY A 149 13.72 6.51 -4.81
N GLU A 150 14.74 5.73 -4.47
CA GLU A 150 15.78 5.25 -5.39
C GLU A 150 15.74 3.74 -5.64
N ASP A 151 15.10 2.95 -4.76
CA ASP A 151 15.00 1.50 -4.92
C ASP A 151 14.01 1.13 -6.03
N GLU A 152 14.47 0.44 -7.07
CA GLU A 152 13.64 0.10 -8.23
C GLU A 152 12.53 -0.89 -7.90
N ALA A 153 12.72 -1.84 -6.98
CA ALA A 153 11.68 -2.79 -6.62
C ALA A 153 10.51 -2.08 -5.92
N ILE A 154 10.81 -1.10 -5.05
CA ILE A 154 9.78 -0.27 -4.41
C ILE A 154 9.09 0.65 -5.42
N ARG A 155 9.82 1.20 -6.37
CA ARG A 155 9.25 2.05 -7.43
C ARG A 155 8.36 1.25 -8.38
N ASP A 156 8.71 0.00 -8.68
CA ASP A 156 7.87 -0.90 -9.48
C ASP A 156 6.57 -1.20 -8.74
N LEU A 157 6.63 -1.56 -7.45
CA LEU A 157 5.46 -1.76 -6.60
C LEU A 157 4.57 -0.50 -6.55
N ALA A 158 5.17 0.68 -6.45
CA ALA A 158 4.42 1.94 -6.43
C ALA A 158 3.61 2.17 -7.71
N ARG A 159 4.13 1.79 -8.89
CA ARG A 159 3.39 1.90 -10.15
C ARG A 159 2.24 0.90 -10.22
N GLU A 160 2.45 -0.34 -9.77
CA GLU A 160 1.40 -1.35 -9.68
C GLU A 160 0.27 -0.91 -8.73
N ILE A 161 0.62 -0.31 -7.59
CA ILE A 161 -0.33 0.28 -6.64
C ILE A 161 -1.18 1.38 -7.30
N ILE A 162 -0.55 2.28 -8.06
CA ILE A 162 -1.27 3.38 -8.72
C ILE A 162 -2.29 2.83 -9.71
N GLU A 163 -1.87 1.91 -10.59
CA GLU A 163 -2.74 1.32 -11.61
C GLU A 163 -3.96 0.62 -10.97
N ALA A 164 -3.72 -0.26 -9.99
CA ALA A 164 -4.79 -0.99 -9.34
C ALA A 164 -5.77 -0.07 -8.61
N GLN A 165 -5.27 0.91 -7.84
CA GLN A 165 -6.13 1.76 -7.02
C GLN A 165 -6.87 2.82 -7.84
N GLU A 166 -6.35 3.25 -9.00
CA GLU A 166 -7.10 4.07 -9.95
C GLU A 166 -8.32 3.31 -10.51
N GLU A 167 -8.17 2.03 -10.84
CA GLU A 167 -9.28 1.17 -11.29
C GLU A 167 -10.33 0.97 -10.19
N GLU A 168 -9.89 0.72 -8.95
CA GLU A 168 -10.78 0.58 -7.78
C GLU A 168 -11.56 1.87 -7.51
N ILE A 169 -10.91 3.04 -7.55
CA ILE A 169 -11.58 4.34 -7.43
C ILE A 169 -12.62 4.52 -8.53
N ALA A 170 -12.29 4.19 -9.78
CA ALA A 170 -13.22 4.32 -10.90
C ALA A 170 -14.45 3.42 -10.70
N PHE A 171 -14.26 2.18 -10.25
CA PHE A 171 -15.34 1.27 -9.90
C PHE A 171 -16.23 1.84 -8.78
N LEU A 172 -15.63 2.31 -7.67
CA LEU A 172 -16.39 2.81 -6.52
C LEU A 172 -17.20 4.07 -6.87
N ARG A 173 -16.63 4.97 -7.69
CA ARG A 173 -17.36 6.15 -8.19
C ARG A 173 -18.51 5.78 -9.10
N ASP A 174 -18.31 4.86 -10.04
CA ASP A 174 -19.38 4.37 -10.93
C ASP A 174 -20.48 3.66 -10.13
N TRP A 175 -20.10 2.90 -9.11
CA TRP A 175 -21.04 2.25 -8.21
C TRP A 175 -21.87 3.28 -7.44
N LEU A 176 -21.25 4.30 -6.83
CA LEU A 176 -21.96 5.37 -6.12
C LEU A 176 -22.94 6.11 -7.04
N ALA A 177 -22.52 6.42 -8.26
CA ALA A 177 -23.36 7.10 -9.25
C ALA A 177 -24.60 6.28 -9.62
N GLN A 178 -24.43 4.98 -9.88
CA GLN A 178 -25.55 4.06 -10.18
C GLN A 178 -26.54 3.91 -9.03
N HIS A 179 -26.11 4.20 -7.80
CA HIS A 179 -26.95 4.13 -6.60
C HIS A 179 -27.43 5.50 -6.11
N GLY A 180 -27.20 6.58 -6.89
CA GLY A 180 -27.73 7.92 -6.62
C GLY A 180 -26.92 8.73 -5.62
N HIS A 181 -25.64 8.45 -5.47
CA HIS A 181 -24.71 9.11 -4.54
C HIS A 181 -23.60 9.90 -5.25
N ASP A 182 -23.92 10.56 -6.38
CA ASP A 182 -22.97 11.39 -7.12
C ASP A 182 -22.31 12.47 -6.23
N GLU A 183 -21.02 12.78 -6.46
CA GLU A 183 -20.20 13.75 -5.68
C GLU A 183 -20.68 15.23 -5.75
N ALA A 184 -21.93 15.49 -6.13
CA ALA A 184 -22.50 16.82 -6.31
C ALA A 184 -23.46 17.25 -5.18
N GLU A 185 -23.14 16.92 -3.93
CA GLU A 185 -23.81 17.49 -2.73
C GLU A 185 -22.81 18.21 -1.81
#